data_AF-A0A6C0XZJ0-F1
#
_entry.id   AF-A0A6C0XZJ0-F1
#
_cell.length_a   1.000
_cell.length_b   1.000
_cell.length_c   1.000
_cell.angle_alpha   90.00
_cell.angle_beta   90.00
_cell.angle_gamma   90.00
#
_symmetry.space_group_name_H-M   'P 1'
#
loop_
_entity.id
_entity.type
_entity.pdbx_description
1 polymer ?
#
loop_
_entity_poly.entity_id
_entity_poly.type
_entity_poly.pdbx_seq_one_letter_code
_entity_poly.pdbx_strand_id
1 'polypeptide(L)'
;MPVRKKSKFEQWFSFSRHQRRFGADKVYAQFNDVDLDKLKTTRIEGTELTYTHGSAKDLNEHIEQLKQEFVGQPQLNHYHASLIVLIRREVDSQNNYAKFKALWLAELDFLLRSLNIRWLISACDTFIDFDEDACLKATLMNAVVLINTLKLQETERFLCDQSITENPKHQQHLQHQRYALFDGTSAFAVGTDDTLRNMRWRLEKVCEIHPLGQIVIEIFDRLQRDENNNVYSRFKQRHTREKTRWW
;
A
#
# COMPACT_ATOMS: atom_id res chain seq x y z
N MET A 1 16.06 14.17 -10.28
CA MET A 1 16.88 14.34 -9.06
C MET A 1 15.94 14.40 -7.86
N PRO A 2 16.13 13.61 -6.79
CA PRO A 2 15.37 13.80 -5.56
C PRO A 2 15.66 15.19 -4.99
N VAL A 3 14.61 15.87 -4.53
CA VAL A 3 14.70 17.22 -3.96
C VAL A 3 15.62 17.18 -2.73
N ARG A 4 16.50 18.19 -2.60
CA ARG A 4 17.41 18.35 -1.45
C ARG A 4 16.62 18.26 -0.13
N LYS A 5 17.03 17.35 0.76
CA LYS A 5 16.51 17.30 2.14
C LYS A 5 16.91 18.61 2.85
N LYS A 6 15.90 19.38 3.28
CA LYS A 6 16.12 20.60 4.08
C LYS A 6 16.74 20.24 5.43
N SER A 7 17.67 21.06 5.91
CA SER A 7 18.25 20.95 7.25
C SER A 7 17.20 21.20 8.35
N LYS A 8 17.47 20.73 9.59
CA LYS A 8 16.58 20.97 10.75
C LYS A 8 16.29 22.47 10.96
N PHE A 9 17.26 23.33 10.66
CA PHE A 9 17.13 24.79 10.77
C PHE A 9 16.20 25.37 9.69
N GLU A 10 16.37 24.99 8.42
CA GLU A 10 15.49 25.41 7.32
C GLU A 10 14.05 24.90 7.50
N GLN A 11 13.92 23.70 8.08
CA GLN A 11 12.66 23.11 8.45
C GLN A 11 11.96 23.91 9.56
N TRP A 12 12.70 24.39 10.55
CA TRP A 12 12.17 25.18 11.66
C TRP A 12 11.63 26.55 11.24
N PHE A 13 12.12 27.15 10.15
CA PHE A 13 11.56 28.41 9.62
C PHE A 13 10.51 28.22 8.52
N SER A 14 10.13 26.99 8.21
CA SER A 14 9.17 26.72 7.14
C SER A 14 7.75 27.08 7.58
N PHE A 15 7.29 28.28 7.22
CA PHE A 15 5.94 28.77 7.56
C PHE A 15 4.82 27.80 7.13
N SER A 16 4.94 27.19 5.95
CA SER A 16 4.01 26.17 5.47
C SER A 16 4.00 24.88 6.30
N ARG A 17 5.12 24.55 6.97
CA ARG A 17 5.25 23.39 7.86
C ARG A 17 4.58 23.68 9.20
N HIS A 18 4.80 24.85 9.77
CA HIS A 18 4.09 25.30 10.97
C HIS A 18 2.58 25.37 10.76
N GLN A 19 2.13 25.95 9.64
CA GLN A 19 0.71 26.01 9.30
C GLN A 19 0.07 24.62 9.22
N ARG A 20 0.79 23.61 8.70
CA ARG A 20 0.29 22.23 8.59
C ARG A 20 0.23 21.45 9.91
N ARG A 21 0.91 21.96 10.95
CA ARG A 21 0.94 21.38 12.30
C ARG A 21 0.03 22.13 13.28
N PHE A 22 -0.52 23.27 12.87
CA PHE A 22 -1.41 24.05 13.72
C PHE A 22 -2.63 23.23 14.11
N GLY A 23 -2.99 23.28 15.41
CA GLY A 23 -4.09 22.49 15.96
C GLY A 23 -3.74 21.04 16.34
N ALA A 24 -2.46 20.63 16.28
CA ALA A 24 -1.99 19.31 16.67
C ALA A 24 -2.38 18.90 18.09
N ASP A 25 -2.35 19.82 19.06
CA ASP A 25 -2.63 19.50 20.47
C ASP A 25 -4.04 18.91 20.68
N LYS A 26 -5.04 19.44 19.96
CA LYS A 26 -6.42 18.94 20.02
C LYS A 26 -6.55 17.53 19.46
N VAL A 27 -5.89 17.28 18.33
CA VAL A 27 -5.83 15.96 17.69
C VAL A 27 -5.10 14.96 18.58
N TYR A 28 -3.98 15.38 19.16
CA TYR A 28 -3.13 14.52 19.99
C TYR A 28 -3.87 14.02 21.23
N ALA A 29 -4.65 14.89 21.88
CA ALA A 29 -5.47 14.54 23.03
C ALA A 29 -6.53 13.46 22.71
N GLN A 30 -7.07 13.43 21.48
CA GLN A 30 -8.06 12.43 21.06
C GLN A 30 -7.45 11.04 20.83
N PHE A 31 -6.13 10.94 20.72
CA PHE A 31 -5.40 9.73 20.36
C PHE A 31 -4.52 9.17 21.50
N ASN A 32 -4.74 9.64 22.73
CA ASN A 32 -4.17 9.04 23.95
C ASN A 32 -5.21 8.09 24.59
N ASP A 33 -4.73 6.97 25.15
CA ASP A 33 -5.54 5.98 25.88
C ASP A 33 -6.77 5.46 25.11
N VAL A 34 -6.53 5.07 23.86
CA VAL A 34 -7.57 4.59 22.94
C VAL A 34 -7.87 3.11 23.18
N ASP A 35 -9.15 2.78 23.37
CA ASP A 35 -9.65 1.41 23.41
C ASP A 35 -9.75 0.84 21.97
N LEU A 36 -8.80 -0.03 21.61
CA LEU A 36 -8.73 -0.63 20.27
C LEU A 36 -9.93 -1.53 19.97
N ASP A 37 -10.47 -2.25 20.96
CA ASP A 37 -11.63 -3.13 20.77
C ASP A 37 -12.89 -2.32 20.44
N LYS A 38 -13.06 -1.18 21.11
CA LYS A 38 -14.11 -0.22 20.77
C LYS A 38 -13.94 0.34 19.37
N LEU A 39 -12.71 0.67 18.94
CA LEU A 39 -12.46 1.18 17.59
C LEU A 39 -12.66 0.13 16.49
N LYS A 40 -12.41 -1.16 16.77
CA LYS A 40 -12.66 -2.27 15.83
C LYS A 40 -14.15 -2.47 15.56
N THR A 41 -14.98 -2.26 16.58
CA THR A 41 -16.43 -2.52 16.53
C THR A 41 -17.24 -1.30 16.10
N THR A 42 -16.79 -0.10 16.44
CA THR A 42 -17.45 1.15 16.04
C THR A 42 -17.14 1.47 14.58
N ARG A 43 -18.17 1.81 13.78
CA ARG A 43 -18.00 2.19 12.37
C ARG A 43 -18.05 3.71 12.19
N ILE A 44 -17.40 4.21 11.14
CA ILE A 44 -17.54 5.62 10.72
C ILE A 44 -18.91 5.78 10.04
N GLU A 45 -19.72 6.68 10.57
CA GLU A 45 -21.02 7.03 9.99
C GLU A 45 -20.86 7.88 8.72
N GLY A 46 -21.77 7.69 7.76
CA GLY A 46 -21.81 8.43 6.51
C GLY A 46 -22.64 7.71 5.45
N THR A 47 -22.94 8.39 4.35
CA THR A 47 -23.79 7.87 3.27
C THR A 47 -23.01 7.17 2.17
N GLU A 48 -21.82 7.70 1.82
CA GLU A 48 -21.02 7.19 0.70
C GLU A 48 -19.52 7.30 1.01
N LEU A 49 -18.75 6.31 0.56
CA LEU A 49 -17.31 6.30 0.66
C LEU A 49 -16.72 7.16 -0.46
N THR A 50 -16.00 8.21 -0.10
CA THR A 50 -15.35 9.11 -1.06
C THR A 50 -13.86 9.26 -0.75
N TYR A 51 -13.03 9.24 -1.80
CA TYR A 51 -11.59 9.41 -1.66
C TYR A 51 -11.22 10.88 -1.76
N THR A 52 -10.42 11.37 -0.81
CA THR A 52 -10.00 12.77 -0.79
C THR A 52 -9.00 13.06 -1.92
N HIS A 53 -9.09 14.26 -2.49
CA HIS A 53 -8.13 14.75 -3.48
C HIS A 53 -7.23 15.82 -2.85
N GLY A 54 -5.96 15.48 -2.67
CA GLY A 54 -4.99 16.36 -2.01
C GLY A 54 -5.11 16.36 -0.48
N SER A 55 -4.56 17.38 0.17
CA SER A 55 -4.56 17.48 1.63
C SER A 55 -4.86 18.91 2.08
N ALA A 56 -5.86 19.10 2.94
CA ALA A 56 -6.12 20.38 3.58
C ALA A 56 -4.88 20.88 4.35
N LYS A 57 -4.70 22.21 4.40
CA LYS A 57 -3.57 22.79 5.14
C LYS A 57 -3.76 22.59 6.64
N ASP A 58 -4.95 22.87 7.17
CA ASP A 58 -5.26 22.64 8.58
C ASP A 58 -5.26 21.14 8.90
N LEU A 59 -4.72 20.78 10.07
CA LEU A 59 -4.57 19.37 10.46
C LEU A 59 -5.90 18.75 10.90
N ASN A 60 -6.71 19.49 11.66
CA ASN A 60 -8.01 19.01 12.12
C ASN A 60 -8.94 18.81 10.93
N GLU A 61 -8.99 19.81 10.04
CA GLU A 61 -9.75 19.75 8.81
C GLU A 61 -9.33 18.54 7.96
N HIS A 62 -8.02 18.30 7.83
CA HIS A 62 -7.54 17.17 7.06
C HIS A 62 -7.95 15.81 7.65
N ILE A 63 -7.84 15.64 8.98
CA ILE A 63 -8.24 14.39 9.66
C ILE A 63 -9.75 14.20 9.60
N GLU A 64 -10.54 15.27 9.68
CA GLU A 64 -11.99 15.21 9.55
C GLU A 64 -12.41 14.83 8.12
N GLN A 65 -11.83 15.46 7.11
CA GLN A 65 -12.02 15.10 5.70
C GLN A 65 -11.65 13.63 5.44
N LEU A 66 -10.60 13.15 6.11
CA LEU A 66 -10.12 11.78 5.95
C LEU A 66 -11.15 10.74 6.38
N LYS A 67 -12.08 11.06 7.29
CA LYS A 67 -13.16 10.14 7.69
C LYS A 67 -14.02 9.68 6.51
N GLN A 68 -14.17 10.52 5.49
CA GLN A 68 -14.97 10.20 4.31
C GLN A 68 -14.41 8.98 3.54
N GLU A 69 -13.11 8.73 3.64
CA GLU A 69 -12.46 7.55 3.03
C GLU A 69 -12.73 6.24 3.79
N PHE A 70 -13.35 6.34 4.96
CA PHE A 70 -13.60 5.24 5.88
C PHE A 70 -15.08 5.07 6.23
N VAL A 71 -15.99 5.77 5.56
CA VAL A 71 -17.44 5.60 5.76
C VAL A 71 -17.82 4.11 5.67
N GLY A 72 -18.57 3.64 6.67
CA GLY A 72 -18.96 2.24 6.82
C GLY A 72 -17.86 1.29 7.31
N GLN A 73 -16.61 1.74 7.45
CA GLN A 73 -15.49 0.94 7.94
C GLN A 73 -15.25 1.14 9.45
N PRO A 74 -14.53 0.23 10.12
CA PRO A 74 -14.12 0.39 11.50
C PRO A 74 -13.36 1.71 11.75
N GLN A 75 -13.65 2.36 12.87
CA GLN A 75 -12.93 3.57 13.30
C GLN A 75 -11.42 3.32 13.48
N LEU A 76 -11.02 2.08 13.78
CA LEU A 76 -9.61 1.70 13.85
C LEU A 76 -8.85 2.00 12.54
N ASN A 77 -9.50 1.84 11.38
CA ASN A 77 -8.88 2.13 10.09
C ASN A 77 -8.57 3.64 9.93
N HIS A 78 -9.49 4.49 10.38
CA HIS A 78 -9.31 5.94 10.40
C HIS A 78 -8.25 6.36 11.43
N TYR A 79 -8.22 5.72 12.59
CA TYR A 79 -7.18 5.92 13.60
C TYR A 79 -5.78 5.62 13.03
N HIS A 80 -5.61 4.45 12.40
CA HIS A 80 -4.38 4.05 11.72
C HIS A 80 -3.93 5.12 10.70
N ALA A 81 -4.84 5.58 9.85
CA ALA A 81 -4.53 6.61 8.85
C ALA A 81 -4.21 7.98 9.47
N SER A 82 -4.86 8.33 10.58
CA SER A 82 -4.59 9.56 11.33
C SER A 82 -3.17 9.56 11.93
N LEU A 83 -2.71 8.41 12.46
CA LEU A 83 -1.32 8.24 12.90
C LEU A 83 -0.34 8.50 11.75
N ILE A 84 -0.59 7.94 10.56
CA ILE A 84 0.26 8.19 9.36
C ILE A 84 0.29 9.68 9.01
N VAL A 85 -0.86 10.36 9.04
CA VAL A 85 -0.95 11.81 8.78
C VAL A 85 -0.11 12.61 9.78
N LEU A 86 -0.22 12.28 11.07
CA LEU A 86 0.57 12.92 12.13
C LEU A 86 2.07 12.71 11.93
N ILE A 87 2.48 11.48 11.64
CA ILE A 87 3.88 11.12 11.37
C ILE A 87 4.43 11.88 10.15
N ARG A 88 3.69 11.90 9.04
CA ARG A 88 4.11 12.58 7.80
C ARG A 88 4.13 14.09 7.91
N ARG A 89 3.30 14.67 8.79
CA ARG A 89 3.36 16.09 9.16
C ARG A 89 4.36 16.37 10.29
N GLU A 90 5.07 15.33 10.73
CA GLU A 90 6.09 15.34 11.77
C GLU A 90 5.59 16.01 13.06
N VAL A 91 4.33 15.72 13.39
CA VAL A 91 3.70 16.05 14.67
C VAL A 91 4.03 14.91 15.61
N ASP A 92 4.84 15.20 16.64
CA ASP A 92 5.31 14.21 17.62
C ASP A 92 5.63 12.83 17.01
N SER A 93 6.48 12.86 15.98
CA SER A 93 6.65 11.74 15.06
C SER A 93 7.14 10.47 15.76
N GLN A 94 7.99 10.61 16.79
CA GLN A 94 8.54 9.47 17.51
C GLN A 94 7.45 8.75 18.31
N ASN A 95 6.62 9.48 19.06
CA ASN A 95 5.54 8.87 19.84
C ASN A 95 4.43 8.33 18.94
N ASN A 96 4.04 9.08 17.89
CA ASN A 96 3.01 8.61 16.96
C ASN A 96 3.48 7.39 16.16
N TYR A 97 4.77 7.31 15.81
CA TYR A 97 5.35 6.12 15.21
C TYR A 97 5.38 4.94 16.20
N ALA A 98 5.72 5.15 17.46
CA ALA A 98 5.68 4.10 18.47
C ALA A 98 4.25 3.53 18.64
N LYS A 99 3.22 4.40 18.68
CA LYS A 99 1.81 4.00 18.68
C LYS A 99 1.43 3.22 17.42
N PHE A 100 1.87 3.69 16.26
CA PHE A 100 1.62 3.04 14.98
C PHE A 100 2.23 1.64 14.90
N LYS A 101 3.48 1.47 15.35
CA LYS A 101 4.15 0.17 15.41
C LYS A 101 3.45 -0.76 16.41
N ALA A 102 3.10 -0.27 17.59
CA ALA A 102 2.37 -1.05 18.59
C ALA A 102 1.00 -1.52 18.07
N LEU A 103 0.26 -0.64 17.38
CA LEU A 103 -1.01 -0.95 16.73
C LEU A 103 -0.86 -2.10 15.72
N TRP A 104 0.15 -2.05 14.84
CA TRP A 104 0.39 -3.10 13.85
C TRP A 104 0.81 -4.43 14.46
N LEU A 105 1.62 -4.41 15.51
CA LEU A 105 2.04 -5.63 16.20
C LEU A 105 0.89 -6.28 16.99
N ALA A 106 -0.04 -5.47 17.52
CA ALA A 106 -1.19 -5.96 18.27
C ALA A 106 -2.34 -6.43 17.37
N GLU A 107 -2.61 -5.74 16.27
CA GLU A 107 -3.83 -5.89 15.46
C GLU A 107 -3.56 -6.31 14.00
N LEU A 108 -2.42 -6.96 13.75
CA LEU A 108 -1.95 -7.34 12.40
C LEU A 108 -3.07 -7.94 11.55
N ASP A 109 -3.67 -9.06 11.99
CA ASP A 109 -4.68 -9.79 11.22
C ASP A 109 -5.95 -8.96 10.98
N PHE A 110 -6.31 -8.07 11.90
CA PHE A 110 -7.44 -7.19 11.72
C PHE A 110 -7.14 -6.16 10.63
N LEU A 111 -6.01 -5.45 10.74
CA LEU A 111 -5.60 -4.42 9.80
C LEU A 111 -5.38 -4.98 8.39
N LEU A 112 -4.79 -6.17 8.29
CA LEU A 112 -4.62 -6.88 7.02
C LEU A 112 -5.95 -7.19 6.35
N ARG A 113 -7.04 -7.44 7.09
CA ARG A 113 -8.36 -7.70 6.51
C ARG A 113 -9.16 -6.43 6.25
N SER A 114 -9.05 -5.43 7.12
CA SER A 114 -9.92 -4.25 7.10
C SER A 114 -9.41 -3.11 6.22
N LEU A 115 -8.10 -2.92 6.07
CA LEU A 115 -7.53 -1.84 5.27
C LEU A 115 -7.56 -2.17 3.78
N ASN A 116 -7.62 -1.15 2.91
CA ASN A 116 -7.41 -1.32 1.46
C ASN A 116 -5.91 -1.24 1.11
N ILE A 117 -5.53 -1.64 -0.13
CA ILE A 117 -4.12 -1.69 -0.56
C ILE A 117 -3.43 -0.33 -0.41
N ARG A 118 -4.12 0.79 -0.66
CA ARG A 118 -3.54 2.13 -0.51
C ARG A 118 -3.07 2.38 0.92
N TRP A 119 -3.85 1.99 1.92
CA TRP A 119 -3.48 2.13 3.32
C TRP A 119 -2.43 1.11 3.77
N LEU A 120 -2.44 -0.11 3.22
CA LEU A 120 -1.36 -1.08 3.45
C LEU A 120 -0.01 -0.57 2.91
N ILE A 121 0.00 0.02 1.71
CA ILE A 121 1.22 0.65 1.15
C ILE A 121 1.65 1.87 1.96
N SER A 122 0.70 2.70 2.41
CA SER A 122 1.02 3.82 3.29
C SER A 122 1.66 3.36 4.60
N ALA A 123 1.26 2.19 5.11
CA ALA A 123 1.90 1.57 6.26
C ALA A 123 3.33 1.09 5.94
N CYS A 124 3.54 0.43 4.79
CA CYS A 124 4.87 0.07 4.31
C CYS A 124 5.80 1.28 4.27
N ASP A 125 5.40 2.35 3.59
CA ASP A 125 6.18 3.59 3.47
C ASP A 125 6.53 4.16 4.85
N THR A 126 5.58 4.14 5.79
CA THR A 126 5.78 4.61 7.17
C THR A 126 6.84 3.79 7.91
N PHE A 127 6.81 2.45 7.81
CA PHE A 127 7.86 1.61 8.41
C PHE A 127 9.22 1.81 7.72
N ILE A 128 9.24 1.95 6.40
CA ILE A 128 10.46 2.17 5.62
C ILE A 128 11.16 3.47 6.07
N ASP A 129 10.40 4.54 6.23
CA ASP A 129 10.93 5.84 6.59
C ASP A 129 11.38 5.92 8.07
N PHE A 130 10.70 5.22 8.99
CA PHE A 130 10.85 5.44 10.43
C PHE A 130 11.38 4.26 11.27
N ASP A 131 11.29 3.00 10.82
CA ASP A 131 11.84 1.87 11.59
C ASP A 131 13.38 1.89 11.59
N GLU A 132 14.02 1.12 12.48
CA GLU A 132 15.47 0.94 12.49
C GLU A 132 15.89 -0.39 11.87
N ASP A 133 14.96 -1.37 11.80
CA ASP A 133 15.22 -2.69 11.24
C ASP A 133 15.37 -2.65 9.71
N ALA A 134 16.61 -2.73 9.22
CA ALA A 134 16.92 -2.74 7.80
C ALA A 134 16.30 -3.92 7.03
N CYS A 135 16.15 -5.09 7.67
CA CYS A 135 15.52 -6.26 7.05
C CYS A 135 14.02 -6.03 6.86
N LEU A 136 13.35 -5.44 7.85
CA LEU A 136 11.94 -5.04 7.70
C LEU A 136 11.77 -4.03 6.55
N LYS A 137 12.61 -2.99 6.49
CA LYS A 137 12.55 -1.99 5.40
C LYS A 137 12.71 -2.64 4.03
N ALA A 138 13.73 -3.48 3.87
CA ALA A 138 13.98 -4.19 2.63
C ALA A 138 12.80 -5.11 2.25
N THR A 139 12.23 -5.81 3.24
CA THR A 139 11.05 -6.67 3.05
C THR A 139 9.87 -5.85 2.53
N LEU A 140 9.50 -4.77 3.22
CA LEU A 140 8.34 -3.94 2.87
C LEU A 140 8.52 -3.18 1.55
N MET A 141 9.75 -2.85 1.15
CA MET A 141 10.02 -2.25 -0.17
C MET A 141 9.58 -3.15 -1.33
N ASN A 142 9.51 -4.48 -1.16
CA ASN A 142 8.99 -5.36 -2.21
C ASN A 142 7.53 -5.03 -2.56
N ALA A 143 6.70 -4.70 -1.57
CA ALA A 143 5.31 -4.28 -1.80
C ALA A 143 5.24 -2.92 -2.51
N VAL A 144 6.08 -1.97 -2.12
CA VAL A 144 6.12 -0.62 -2.69
C VAL A 144 6.55 -0.65 -4.15
N VAL A 145 7.62 -1.39 -4.47
CA VAL A 145 8.08 -1.59 -5.86
C VAL A 145 6.99 -2.25 -6.68
N LEU A 146 6.42 -3.37 -6.19
CA LEU A 146 5.36 -4.10 -6.87
C LEU A 146 4.19 -3.17 -7.20
N ILE A 147 3.58 -2.53 -6.20
CA ILE A 147 2.39 -1.70 -6.40
C ILE A 147 2.68 -0.48 -7.28
N ASN A 148 3.84 0.17 -7.14
CA ASN A 148 4.13 1.32 -8.01
C ASN A 148 4.36 0.90 -9.47
N THR A 149 4.98 -0.25 -9.72
CA THR A 149 5.08 -0.81 -11.07
C THR A 149 3.70 -1.13 -11.66
N LEU A 150 2.81 -1.78 -10.91
CA LEU A 150 1.43 -2.01 -11.36
C LEU A 150 0.69 -0.71 -11.60
N LYS A 151 0.78 0.26 -10.68
CA LYS A 151 0.11 1.55 -10.84
C LYS A 151 0.52 2.24 -12.12
N LEU A 152 1.81 2.25 -12.46
CA LEU A 152 2.29 2.83 -13.72
C LEU A 152 1.70 2.09 -14.93
N GLN A 153 1.77 0.76 -14.95
CA GLN A 153 1.26 -0.05 -16.04
C GLN A 153 -0.26 0.08 -16.23
N GLU A 154 -1.01 0.05 -15.13
CA GLU A 154 -2.47 0.19 -15.13
C GLU A 154 -2.90 1.62 -15.52
N THR A 155 -2.10 2.63 -15.12
CA THR A 155 -2.31 4.03 -15.52
C THR A 155 -2.03 4.23 -17.01
N GLU A 156 -0.95 3.65 -17.54
CA GLU A 156 -0.68 3.68 -18.99
C GLU A 156 -1.82 3.03 -19.77
N ARG A 157 -2.33 1.87 -19.30
CA ARG A 157 -3.49 1.23 -19.92
C ARG A 157 -4.69 2.18 -19.99
N PHE A 158 -4.97 2.89 -18.90
CA PHE A 158 -6.05 3.86 -18.82
C PHE A 158 -5.82 5.07 -19.75
N LEU A 159 -4.60 5.61 -19.79
CA LEU A 159 -4.26 6.77 -20.64
C LEU A 159 -4.28 6.45 -22.14
N CYS A 160 -3.99 5.21 -22.50
CA CYS A 160 -3.86 4.78 -23.90
C CYS A 160 -5.06 3.98 -24.42
N ASP A 161 -6.16 3.87 -23.65
CA ASP A 161 -7.34 3.07 -23.99
C ASP A 161 -7.00 1.66 -24.50
N GLN A 162 -5.98 1.04 -23.88
CA GLN A 162 -5.43 -0.24 -24.36
C GLN A 162 -6.46 -1.37 -24.24
N SER A 163 -6.67 -2.09 -25.34
CA SER A 163 -7.53 -3.27 -25.39
C SER A 163 -6.98 -4.42 -24.54
N ILE A 164 -7.87 -5.08 -23.81
CA ILE A 164 -7.56 -6.31 -23.06
C ILE A 164 -7.93 -7.59 -23.82
N THR A 165 -8.45 -7.46 -25.04
CA THR A 165 -8.80 -8.59 -25.91
C THR A 165 -7.54 -9.26 -26.41
N GLU A 166 -7.45 -10.57 -26.21
CA GLU A 166 -6.31 -11.36 -26.65
C GLU A 166 -6.25 -11.48 -28.16
N ASN A 167 -5.04 -11.39 -28.72
CA ASN A 167 -4.78 -11.75 -30.11
C ASN A 167 -4.43 -13.25 -30.17
N PRO A 168 -5.27 -14.11 -30.77
CA PRO A 168 -5.04 -15.55 -30.79
C PRO A 168 -3.72 -15.95 -31.46
N LYS A 169 -3.28 -15.20 -32.49
CA LYS A 169 -2.01 -15.47 -33.17
C LYS A 169 -0.82 -15.22 -32.25
N HIS A 170 -0.85 -14.14 -31.46
CA HIS A 170 0.22 -13.84 -30.50
C HIS A 170 0.22 -14.84 -29.33
N GLN A 171 -0.97 -15.21 -28.84
CA GLN A 171 -1.11 -16.23 -27.80
C GLN A 171 -0.51 -17.57 -28.24
N GLN A 172 -0.80 -18.01 -29.46
CA GLN A 172 -0.23 -19.23 -30.03
C GLN A 172 1.29 -19.11 -30.25
N HIS A 173 1.76 -17.95 -30.70
CA HIS A 173 3.20 -17.69 -30.88
C HIS A 173 3.99 -17.86 -29.58
N LEU A 174 3.46 -17.33 -28.46
CA LEU A 174 4.09 -17.46 -27.13
C LEU A 174 4.19 -18.90 -26.61
N GLN A 175 3.42 -19.85 -27.16
CA GLN A 175 3.55 -21.27 -26.79
C GLN A 175 4.73 -21.97 -27.47
N HIS A 176 5.22 -21.44 -28.58
CA HIS A 176 6.21 -22.13 -29.42
C HIS A 176 7.53 -21.37 -29.52
N GLN A 177 7.53 -20.06 -29.29
CA GLN A 177 8.68 -19.19 -29.49
C GLN A 177 8.74 -18.11 -28.41
N ARG A 178 9.96 -17.66 -28.10
CA ARG A 178 10.17 -16.51 -27.23
C ARG A 178 9.95 -15.24 -28.03
N TYR A 179 9.10 -14.37 -27.52
CA TYR A 179 8.96 -13.01 -28.03
C TYR A 179 9.83 -12.08 -27.19
N ALA A 180 10.87 -11.49 -27.79
CA ALA A 180 11.74 -10.54 -27.10
C ALA A 180 10.98 -9.25 -26.77
N LEU A 181 11.19 -8.72 -25.56
CA LEU A 181 10.65 -7.43 -25.14
C LEU A 181 11.75 -6.36 -25.16
N PHE A 182 12.53 -6.27 -24.08
CA PHE A 182 13.61 -5.30 -23.93
C PHE A 182 14.78 -5.94 -23.18
N ASP A 183 15.99 -5.45 -23.45
CA ASP A 183 17.21 -5.80 -22.71
C ASP A 183 17.40 -7.31 -22.43
N GLY A 184 17.19 -8.14 -23.45
CA GLY A 184 17.33 -9.60 -23.35
C GLY A 184 16.19 -10.32 -22.61
N THR A 185 15.19 -9.62 -22.09
CA THR A 185 13.98 -10.22 -21.51
C THR A 185 12.97 -10.61 -22.59
N SER A 186 12.10 -11.58 -22.27
CA SER A 186 11.05 -12.05 -23.17
C SER A 186 9.67 -11.93 -22.52
N ALA A 187 8.64 -11.93 -23.35
CA ALA A 187 7.26 -11.98 -22.90
C ALA A 187 6.99 -13.24 -22.07
N PHE A 188 6.10 -13.07 -21.10
CA PHE A 188 5.60 -14.16 -20.27
C PHE A 188 4.85 -15.19 -21.12
N ALA A 189 5.22 -16.47 -21.03
CA ALA A 189 4.50 -17.53 -21.73
C ALA A 189 3.14 -17.79 -21.06
N VAL A 190 2.12 -17.08 -21.55
CA VAL A 190 0.74 -17.14 -21.06
C VAL A 190 0.30 -18.59 -20.92
N GLY A 191 -0.23 -18.97 -19.75
CA GLY A 191 -0.68 -20.33 -19.49
C GLY A 191 0.31 -21.24 -18.75
N THR A 192 1.62 -21.10 -18.96
CA THR A 192 2.58 -22.16 -18.58
C THR A 192 3.88 -21.71 -17.92
N ASP A 193 4.19 -20.41 -17.95
CA ASP A 193 5.42 -19.83 -17.37
C ASP A 193 5.44 -19.92 -15.83
N ASP A 194 6.62 -20.18 -15.26
CA ASP A 194 6.82 -20.39 -13.83
C ASP A 194 7.48 -19.21 -13.11
N THR A 195 7.79 -18.13 -13.82
CA THR A 195 8.50 -16.97 -13.28
C THR A 195 7.79 -16.36 -12.08
N LEU A 196 6.46 -16.18 -12.15
CA LEU A 196 5.66 -15.63 -11.05
C LEU A 196 5.55 -16.60 -9.86
N ARG A 197 5.49 -17.92 -10.10
CA ARG A 197 5.52 -18.92 -9.03
C ARG A 197 6.85 -18.89 -8.29
N ASN A 198 7.95 -18.88 -9.05
CA ASN A 198 9.29 -18.82 -8.49
C ASN A 198 9.52 -17.51 -7.73
N MET A 199 8.94 -16.40 -8.20
CA MET A 199 8.95 -15.12 -7.48
C MET A 199 8.13 -15.21 -6.19
N ARG A 200 6.90 -15.74 -6.23
CA ARG A 200 6.03 -15.90 -5.05
C ARG A 200 6.71 -16.69 -3.95
N TRP A 201 7.31 -17.83 -4.26
CA TRP A 201 8.01 -18.65 -3.27
C TRP A 201 9.20 -17.91 -2.63
N ARG A 202 9.96 -17.14 -3.41
CA ARG A 202 11.04 -16.30 -2.85
C ARG A 202 10.50 -15.17 -1.99
N LEU A 203 9.39 -14.57 -2.40
CA LEU A 203 8.71 -13.51 -1.65
C LEU A 203 8.26 -14.02 -0.28
N GLU A 204 7.65 -15.21 -0.21
CA GLU A 204 7.25 -15.86 1.05
C GLU A 204 8.43 -16.00 2.01
N LYS A 205 9.55 -16.58 1.54
CA LYS A 205 10.76 -16.74 2.37
C LYS A 205 11.31 -15.41 2.91
N VAL A 206 11.29 -14.36 2.09
CA VAL A 206 11.75 -13.03 2.52
C VAL A 206 10.78 -12.44 3.54
N CYS A 207 9.47 -12.63 3.35
CA CYS A 207 8.44 -12.10 4.26
C CYS A 207 8.39 -12.84 5.60
N GLU A 208 8.87 -14.08 5.69
CA GLU A 208 9.00 -14.84 6.94
C GLU A 208 10.01 -14.23 7.92
N ILE A 209 10.92 -13.35 7.45
CA ILE A 209 11.97 -12.74 8.28
C ILE A 209 11.39 -11.84 9.39
N HIS A 210 10.21 -11.25 9.17
CA HIS A 210 9.59 -10.34 10.13
C HIS A 210 8.06 -10.50 10.11
N PRO A 211 7.34 -10.46 11.26
CA PRO A 211 5.88 -10.63 11.30
C PRO A 211 5.12 -9.70 10.35
N LEU A 212 5.55 -8.44 10.25
CA LEU A 212 4.96 -7.44 9.34
C LEU A 212 5.23 -7.71 7.84
N GLY A 213 6.06 -8.70 7.49
CA GLY A 213 6.19 -9.19 6.11
C GLY A 213 4.87 -9.73 5.56
N GLN A 214 3.92 -10.14 6.42
CA GLN A 214 2.57 -10.50 6.03
C GLN A 214 1.81 -9.39 5.29
N ILE A 215 2.16 -8.11 5.49
CA ILE A 215 1.60 -7.00 4.70
C ILE A 215 1.90 -7.17 3.21
N VAL A 216 3.11 -7.59 2.87
CA VAL A 216 3.54 -7.81 1.49
C VAL A 216 2.78 -8.98 0.87
N ILE A 217 2.60 -10.06 1.63
CA ILE A 217 1.88 -11.26 1.19
C ILE A 217 0.39 -10.94 0.97
N GLU A 218 -0.26 -10.26 1.91
CA GLU A 218 -1.67 -9.86 1.77
C GLU A 218 -1.87 -8.94 0.55
N ILE A 219 -0.95 -7.99 0.31
CA ILE A 219 -0.97 -7.16 -0.89
C ILE A 219 -0.87 -8.02 -2.15
N PHE A 220 0.09 -8.95 -2.20
CA PHE A 220 0.26 -9.83 -3.35
C PHE A 220 -0.99 -10.69 -3.62
N ASP A 221 -1.60 -11.23 -2.56
CA ASP A 221 -2.80 -12.07 -2.66
C ASP A 221 -4.01 -11.26 -3.16
N ARG A 222 -4.14 -10.02 -2.69
CA ARG A 222 -5.17 -9.09 -3.18
C ARG A 222 -5.03 -8.80 -4.67
N LEU A 223 -3.82 -8.72 -5.22
CA LEU A 223 -3.62 -8.50 -6.65
C LEU A 223 -4.22 -9.65 -7.50
N GLN A 224 -4.40 -10.84 -6.92
CA GLN A 224 -4.98 -12.00 -7.59
C GLN A 224 -6.52 -12.04 -7.56
N ARG A 225 -7.17 -11.08 -6.88
CA ARG A 225 -8.63 -11.00 -6.78
C ARG A 225 -9.23 -10.43 -8.05
N ASP A 226 -10.30 -11.06 -8.54
CA ASP A 226 -10.92 -10.69 -9.81
C ASP A 226 -11.51 -9.28 -9.76
N GLU A 227 -12.06 -8.85 -8.61
CA GLU A 227 -12.63 -7.51 -8.44
C GLU A 227 -11.62 -6.36 -8.69
N ASN A 228 -10.33 -6.62 -8.51
CA ASN A 228 -9.29 -5.61 -8.68
C ASN A 228 -8.91 -5.39 -10.15
N ASN A 229 -9.31 -6.29 -11.06
CA ASN A 229 -9.11 -6.21 -12.50
C ASN A 229 -7.76 -5.56 -12.91
N ASN A 230 -6.66 -6.13 -12.42
CA ASN A 230 -5.30 -5.67 -12.69
C ASN A 230 -4.53 -6.74 -13.48
N VAL A 231 -3.30 -6.44 -13.88
CA VAL A 231 -2.50 -7.37 -14.70
C VAL A 231 -2.32 -8.73 -14.05
N TYR A 232 -2.15 -8.83 -12.72
CA TYR A 232 -2.02 -10.12 -12.04
C TYR A 232 -3.32 -10.93 -12.09
N SER A 233 -4.46 -10.35 -11.72
CA SER A 233 -5.74 -11.08 -11.78
C SER A 233 -6.09 -11.52 -13.20
N ARG A 234 -5.84 -10.68 -14.20
CA ARG A 234 -6.04 -11.07 -15.60
C ARG A 234 -5.06 -12.14 -16.07
N PHE A 235 -3.79 -12.13 -15.65
CA PHE A 235 -2.84 -13.20 -16.01
C PHE A 235 -3.11 -14.51 -15.26
N LYS A 236 -3.65 -14.44 -14.05
CA LYS A 236 -4.14 -15.62 -13.31
C LYS A 236 -5.25 -16.32 -14.08
N GLN A 237 -6.23 -15.57 -14.60
CA GLN A 237 -7.32 -16.13 -15.43
C GLN A 237 -6.80 -16.80 -16.71
N ARG A 238 -5.66 -16.34 -17.24
CA ARG A 238 -5.02 -16.91 -18.43
C ARG A 238 -4.08 -18.08 -18.12
N HIS A 239 -3.80 -18.33 -16.85
CA HIS A 239 -2.89 -19.40 -16.46
C HIS A 239 -3.63 -20.73 -16.43
N THR A 240 -3.05 -21.76 -17.06
CA THR A 240 -3.71 -23.05 -17.23
C THR A 240 -2.95 -24.20 -16.57
N ARG A 241 -1.67 -23.99 -16.25
CA ARG A 241 -0.80 -25.03 -15.69
C ARG A 241 -0.74 -24.97 -14.17
N GLU A 242 -1.39 -25.94 -13.53
CA GLU A 242 -1.48 -26.03 -12.07
C GLU A 242 -0.12 -26.02 -11.35
N LYS A 243 0.88 -26.72 -11.90
CA LYS A 243 2.22 -26.82 -11.30
C LYS A 243 2.98 -25.49 -11.22
N THR A 244 2.54 -24.49 -11.97
CA THR A 244 3.20 -23.18 -12.11
C THR A 244 2.34 -22.02 -11.57
N ARG A 245 1.28 -22.34 -10.81
CA ARG A 245 0.45 -21.34 -10.12
C ARG A 245 1.25 -20.53 -9.11
N TRP A 246 0.88 -19.27 -8.93
CA TRP A 246 1.51 -18.33 -7.99
C TRP A 246 0.53 -17.69 -7.00
N TRP A 247 -0.76 -17.99 -7.13
CA TRP A 247 -1.81 -17.57 -6.22
C TRP A 247 -2.14 -18.67 -5.21
#